data_AF-R5DJY4-F1
#
_entry.id   AF-R5DJY4-F1
#
_cell.length_a   1.000
_cell.length_b   1.000
_cell.length_c   1.000
_cell.angle_alpha   90.00
_cell.angle_beta   90.00
_cell.angle_gamma   90.00
#
_symmetry.space_group_name_H-M   'P 1'
#
loop_
_entity.id
_entity.type
_entity.pdbx_description
1 polymer ?
#
loop_
_entity_poly.entity_id
_entity_poly.type
_entity_poly.pdbx_seq_one_letter_code
_entity_poly.pdbx_strand_id
1 'polypeptide(L)'
;MVCGKLEIDILNSFWSLTKDNEDRDVSIQDIVDDLSANGIERAYTTIKTVMDRLTVKAILVRYKVGKKFFYKAAMNKEEMALDAVKTVAEQFFDGSCSDMIRFIERNSENILV
;
A
#
# COMPACT_ATOMS: atom_id res chain seq x y z
N MET A 1 3.99 -9.11 4.58
CA MET A 1 4.10 -8.87 3.13
C MET A 1 5.12 -7.76 2.83
N VAL A 2 5.80 -7.79 1.68
CA VAL A 2 6.68 -6.68 1.23
C VAL A 2 6.05 -5.99 0.03
N CYS A 3 5.91 -4.66 0.10
CA CYS A 3 5.43 -3.82 -0.98
C CYS A 3 6.53 -2.91 -1.51
N GLY A 4 6.66 -2.84 -2.83
CA GLY A 4 7.58 -1.92 -3.48
C GLY A 4 7.10 -0.48 -3.42
N LYS A 5 7.99 0.46 -3.75
CA LYS A 5 7.72 1.91 -3.68
C LYS A 5 6.41 2.32 -4.38
N LEU A 6 6.22 1.91 -5.64
CA LEU A 6 5.00 2.26 -6.38
C LEU A 6 3.73 1.59 -5.85
N GLU A 7 3.84 0.39 -5.25
CA GLU A 7 2.70 -0.23 -4.57
C GLU A 7 2.27 0.61 -3.37
N ILE A 8 3.24 1.09 -2.57
CA ILE A 8 2.97 1.98 -1.43
C ILE A 8 2.42 3.34 -1.88
N ASP A 9 2.96 3.92 -2.95
CA ASP A 9 2.46 5.20 -3.48
C ASP A 9 0.99 5.07 -3.92
N ILE A 10 0.64 3.99 -4.63
CA ILE A 10 -0.75 3.70 -5.03
C ILE A 10 -1.65 3.50 -3.81
N LEU A 11 -1.21 2.76 -2.79
CA LEU A 11 -2.04 2.53 -1.60
C LEU A 11 -2.24 3.81 -0.78
N ASN A 12 -1.22 4.66 -0.67
CA ASN A 12 -1.37 5.98 -0.04
C ASN A 12 -2.36 6.86 -0.80
N SER A 13 -2.28 6.89 -2.14
CA SER A 13 -3.26 7.57 -3.00
C SER A 13 -4.67 7.02 -2.76
N PHE A 14 -4.80 5.70 -2.71
CA PHE A 14 -6.06 5.01 -2.45
C PHE A 14 -6.68 5.42 -1.11
N TRP A 15 -5.94 5.29 -0.01
CA TRP A 15 -6.42 5.64 1.33
C TRP A 15 -6.71 7.14 1.48
N SER A 16 -5.99 8.00 0.75
CA SER A 16 -6.30 9.44 0.68
C SER A 16 -7.67 9.67 0.03
N LEU A 17 -7.91 9.05 -1.12
CA LEU A 17 -9.15 9.19 -1.88
C LEU A 17 -10.39 8.63 -1.14
N THR A 18 -10.21 7.62 -0.29
CA THR A 18 -11.29 6.98 0.47
C THR A 18 -11.40 7.46 1.91
N LYS A 19 -10.57 8.43 2.34
CA LYS A 19 -10.49 8.86 3.75
C LYS A 19 -11.83 9.31 4.33
N ASP A 20 -12.61 10.05 3.54
CA ASP A 20 -13.90 10.61 3.98
C ASP A 20 -15.09 9.69 3.63
N ASN A 21 -14.86 8.66 2.81
CA ASN A 21 -15.87 7.70 2.38
C ASN A 21 -15.21 6.38 1.98
N GLU A 22 -15.20 5.42 2.90
CA GLU A 22 -14.62 4.08 2.69
C GLU A 22 -15.33 3.30 1.56
N ASP A 23 -16.59 3.62 1.27
CA ASP A 23 -17.37 2.99 0.22
C ASP A 23 -17.17 3.59 -1.17
N ARG A 24 -16.33 4.63 -1.30
CA ARG A 24 -16.03 5.24 -2.58
C ARG A 24 -15.44 4.21 -3.55
N ASP A 25 -16.08 4.09 -4.71
CA ASP A 25 -15.54 3.34 -5.83
C ASP A 25 -14.30 4.06 -6.40
N VAL A 26 -13.14 3.40 -6.40
CA VAL A 26 -11.88 3.95 -6.95
C VAL A 26 -11.52 3.24 -8.26
N SER A 27 -11.32 3.99 -9.32
CA SER A 27 -10.86 3.49 -10.61
C SER A 27 -9.34 3.66 -10.79
N ILE A 28 -8.78 3.02 -11.82
CA ILE A 28 -7.37 3.23 -12.19
C ILE A 28 -7.10 4.70 -12.54
N GLN A 29 -8.07 5.38 -13.17
CA GLN A 29 -7.89 6.77 -13.56
C GLN A 29 -7.80 7.68 -12.33
N ASP A 30 -8.61 7.44 -11.30
CA ASP A 30 -8.55 8.22 -10.05
C ASP A 30 -7.16 8.15 -9.41
N ILE A 31 -6.52 6.98 -9.43
CA ILE A 31 -5.16 6.79 -8.92
C ILE A 31 -4.12 7.47 -9.81
N VAL A 32 -4.28 7.40 -11.13
CA VAL A 32 -3.38 8.11 -12.07
C VAL A 32 -3.44 9.62 -11.82
N ASP A 33 -4.64 10.16 -11.69
CA ASP A 33 -4.87 11.60 -11.51
C ASP A 33 -4.33 12.09 -10.16
N ASP A 34 -4.60 11.35 -9.08
CA ASP A 34 -4.10 11.69 -7.74
C ASP A 34 -2.57 11.57 -7.63
N LEU A 35 -1.97 10.54 -8.22
CA LEU A 35 -0.50 10.40 -8.25
C LEU A 35 0.16 11.51 -9.08
N SER A 36 -0.40 11.86 -10.24
CA SER A 36 0.10 12.96 -11.08
C SER A 36 0.00 14.30 -10.34
N ALA A 37 -1.11 14.57 -9.65
CA ALA A 37 -1.27 15.76 -8.80
C ALA A 37 -0.23 15.86 -7.68
N ASN A 38 0.30 14.72 -7.23
CA ASN A 38 1.36 14.63 -6.22
C ASN A 38 2.78 14.50 -6.82
N GLY A 39 2.94 14.74 -8.13
CA GLY A 39 4.24 14.75 -8.83
C GLY A 39 4.77 13.37 -9.25
N ILE A 40 3.95 12.33 -9.17
CA ILE A 40 4.31 10.95 -9.55
C ILE A 40 3.69 10.61 -10.90
N GLU A 41 4.40 10.97 -11.98
CA GLU A 41 3.96 10.71 -13.35
C GLU A 41 4.19 9.24 -13.74
N ARG A 42 3.11 8.51 -14.02
CA ARG A 42 3.16 7.10 -14.45
C ARG A 42 2.11 6.81 -15.52
N ALA A 43 2.49 6.00 -16.49
CA ALA A 43 1.56 5.53 -17.52
C ALA A 43 0.39 4.73 -16.90
N TYR A 44 -0.81 4.91 -17.46
CA TYR A 44 -2.02 4.20 -17.02
C TYR A 44 -1.83 2.68 -16.93
N THR A 45 -1.18 2.07 -17.93
CA THR A 45 -0.92 0.62 -17.98
C THR A 45 0.03 0.16 -16.88
N THR A 46 0.95 1.03 -16.44
CA THR A 46 1.83 0.76 -15.29
C THR A 46 1.02 0.72 -14.00
N ILE A 47 0.17 1.74 -13.76
CA ILE A 47 -0.71 1.77 -12.58
C ILE A 47 -1.65 0.57 -12.59
N LYS A 48 -2.30 0.28 -13.72
CA LYS A 48 -3.14 -0.90 -13.91
C LYS A 48 -2.39 -2.19 -13.51
N THR A 49 -1.18 -2.39 -14.02
CA THR A 49 -0.39 -3.59 -13.74
C THR A 49 -0.03 -3.72 -12.25
N VAL A 50 0.23 -2.59 -11.57
CA VAL A 50 0.51 -2.60 -10.13
C VAL A 50 -0.76 -2.87 -9.33
N MET A 51 -1.89 -2.25 -9.68
CA MET A 51 -3.18 -2.52 -9.03
C MET A 51 -3.65 -3.97 -9.22
N ASP A 52 -3.41 -4.55 -10.41
CA ASP A 52 -3.68 -5.97 -10.67
C ASP A 52 -2.80 -6.86 -9.76
N ARG A 53 -1.52 -6.51 -9.54
CA ARG A 53 -0.65 -7.23 -8.57
C ARG A 53 -1.12 -7.08 -7.12
N LEU A 54 -1.53 -5.88 -6.71
CA LEU A 54 -2.11 -5.65 -5.38
C LEU A 54 -3.40 -6.45 -5.17
N THR A 55 -4.16 -6.69 -6.24
CA THR A 55 -5.33 -7.57 -6.22
C THR A 55 -4.94 -9.03 -6.03
N VAL A 56 -3.90 -9.52 -6.72
CA VAL A 56 -3.35 -10.87 -6.52
C VAL A 56 -2.84 -11.07 -5.09
N LYS A 57 -2.29 -10.02 -4.47
CA LYS A 57 -1.86 -10.00 -3.06
C LYS A 57 -3.04 -9.88 -2.06
N ALA A 58 -4.28 -9.82 -2.53
CA ALA A 58 -5.49 -9.59 -1.73
C ALA A 58 -5.48 -8.28 -0.91
N ILE A 59 -4.66 -7.29 -1.28
CA ILE A 59 -4.67 -5.95 -0.66
C ILE A 59 -5.79 -5.11 -1.27
N LEU A 60 -6.04 -5.28 -2.57
CA LEU A 60 -7.15 -4.64 -3.27
C LEU A 60 -8.17 -5.69 -3.71
N VAL A 61 -9.44 -5.33 -3.68
CA VAL A 61 -10.54 -6.12 -4.26
C VAL A 61 -11.01 -5.41 -5.51
N ARG A 62 -10.91 -6.09 -6.66
CA ARG A 62 -11.40 -5.59 -7.94
C ARG A 62 -12.82 -6.10 -8.20
N TYR A 63 -13.72 -5.21 -8.56
CA TYR A 63 -15.10 -5.54 -8.96
C TYR A 63 -15.52 -4.72 -10.18
N LYS A 64 -16.65 -5.09 -10.77
CA LYS A 64 -17.16 -4.51 -12.00
C LYS A 64 -18.53 -3.89 -11.74
N VAL A 65 -18.70 -2.63 -12.15
CA VAL A 65 -19.99 -1.93 -12.13
C VAL A 65 -20.30 -1.47 -13.54
N GLY A 66 -21.34 -2.05 -14.15
CA GLY A 66 -21.66 -1.85 -15.56
C GLY A 66 -20.51 -2.26 -16.48
N LYS A 67 -19.91 -1.29 -17.19
CA LYS A 67 -18.75 -1.51 -18.08
C LYS A 67 -17.40 -1.10 -17.47
N LYS A 68 -17.38 -0.57 -16.25
CA LYS A 68 -16.17 -0.06 -15.59
C LYS A 68 -15.70 -1.02 -14.49
N PHE A 69 -14.39 -1.01 -14.25
CA PHE A 69 -13.77 -1.70 -13.12
C PHE A 69 -13.43 -0.70 -12.03
N PHE A 70 -13.71 -1.11 -10.80
CA PHE A 70 -13.42 -0.38 -9.59
C PHE A 70 -12.69 -1.28 -8.60
N TYR A 71 -12.07 -0.65 -7.63
CA TYR A 71 -11.25 -1.28 -6.63
C TYR A 71 -11.71 -0.78 -5.25
N LYS A 72 -11.53 -1.62 -4.23
CA LYS A 72 -11.63 -1.29 -2.81
C LYS A 72 -10.40 -1.79 -2.07
N ALA A 73 -9.97 -1.10 -1.02
CA ALA A 73 -8.92 -1.59 -0.14
C ALA A 73 -9.48 -2.68 0.77
N ALA A 74 -8.82 -3.82 0.84
CA ALA A 74 -9.16 -4.91 1.77
C ALA A 74 -8.55 -4.70 3.16
N MET A 75 -7.54 -3.83 3.26
CA MET A 75 -6.85 -3.49 4.50
C MET A 75 -6.69 -1.98 4.60
N ASN A 76 -6.85 -1.46 5.81
CA ASN A 76 -6.50 -0.07 6.11
C ASN A 76 -4.97 0.08 6.29
N LYS A 77 -4.51 1.33 6.38
CA LYS A 77 -3.08 1.67 6.48
C LYS A 77 -2.41 1.07 7.72
N GLU A 78 -3.11 1.03 8.85
CA GLU A 78 -2.58 0.52 10.12
C GLU A 78 -2.43 -1.01 10.07
N GLU A 79 -3.43 -1.72 9.56
CA GLU A 79 -3.38 -3.17 9.37
C GLU A 79 -2.20 -3.58 8.48
N MET A 80 -1.96 -2.82 7.40
CA MET A 80 -0.83 -3.08 6.52
C MET A 80 0.52 -2.79 7.18
N ALA A 81 0.62 -1.72 7.97
CA ALA A 81 1.82 -1.41 8.72
C ALA A 81 2.15 -2.51 9.74
N LEU A 82 1.13 -3.01 10.45
CA LEU A 82 1.28 -4.12 11.40
C LEU A 82 1.74 -5.41 10.71
N ASP A 83 1.18 -5.75 9.54
CA ASP A 83 1.61 -6.93 8.76
C ASP A 83 3.06 -6.80 8.27
N ALA A 84 3.45 -5.60 7.81
CA ALA A 84 4.83 -5.33 7.40
C ALA A 84 5.81 -5.48 8.58
N VAL A 85 5.47 -4.93 9.75
CA VAL A 85 6.27 -5.07 10.98
C VAL A 85 6.44 -6.53 11.37
N LYS A 86 5.35 -7.31 11.39
CA LYS A 86 5.39 -8.75 11.68
C LYS A 86 6.29 -9.50 10.70
N THR A 87 6.18 -9.18 9.41
CA THR A 87 7.01 -9.82 8.38
C THR A 87 8.48 -9.52 8.55
N VAL A 88 8.85 -8.30 8.90
CA VAL A 88 10.25 -7.94 9.19
C VAL A 88 10.75 -8.69 10.42
N ALA A 89 9.95 -8.78 11.48
CA ALA A 89 10.29 -9.55 12.67
C ALA A 89 10.51 -11.04 12.34
N GLU A 90 9.63 -11.65 11.53
CA GLU A 90 9.75 -13.04 11.10
C GLU A 90 10.98 -13.29 10.21
N GLN A 91 11.31 -12.37 9.31
CA GLN A 91 12.39 -12.56 8.34
C GLN A 91 13.79 -12.32 8.89
N PHE A 92 13.94 -11.40 9.85
CA PHE A 92 15.26 -10.93 10.30
C PHE A 92 15.51 -11.09 11.80
N PHE A 93 14.48 -11.41 12.60
CA PHE A 93 14.57 -11.46 14.06
C PHE A 93 13.95 -12.73 14.63
N ASP A 94 13.86 -13.80 13.84
CA ASP A 94 13.29 -15.11 14.24
C ASP A 94 11.87 -14.98 14.85
N GLY A 95 11.09 -14.00 14.40
CA GLY A 95 9.76 -13.69 14.92
C GLY A 95 9.72 -12.86 16.22
N SER A 96 10.88 -12.47 16.77
CA SER A 96 11.00 -11.69 17.98
C SER A 96 10.82 -10.19 17.73
N CYS A 97 9.60 -9.69 17.94
CA CYS A 97 9.34 -8.24 17.92
C CYS A 97 10.18 -7.48 18.96
N SER A 98 10.50 -8.09 20.10
CA SER A 98 11.32 -7.46 21.13
C SER A 98 12.77 -7.23 20.67
N ASP A 99 13.36 -8.18 19.94
CA ASP A 99 14.71 -8.02 19.41
C ASP A 99 14.75 -7.02 18.27
N MET A 100 13.71 -6.99 17.43
CA MET A 100 13.54 -5.94 16.43
C MET A 100 13.45 -4.54 17.07
N ILE A 101 12.67 -4.37 18.15
CA ILE A 101 12.58 -3.08 18.87
C ILE A 101 13.95 -2.68 19.43
N ARG A 102 14.65 -3.60 20.10
CA ARG A 102 16.01 -3.34 20.62
C ARG A 102 17.01 -2.98 19.51
N PHE A 103 16.88 -3.61 18.35
CA PHE A 103 17.69 -3.28 17.19
C PHE A 103 17.42 -1.85 16.72
N ILE A 104 16.15 -1.45 16.61
CA ILE A 104 15.75 -0.09 16.23
C ILE A 104 16.25 0.92 17.26
N GLU A 105 16.06 0.69 18.56
CA GLU A 105 16.52 1.58 19.63
C GLU A 105 18.03 1.83 19.54
N ARG A 106 18.82 0.75 19.38
CA ARG A 106 20.28 0.81 19.30
C ARG A 106 20.80 1.50 18.04
N ASN A 107 20.01 1.54 16.97
CA ASN A 107 20.40 2.09 15.67
C ASN A 107 19.57 3.32 15.27
N SER A 108 18.83 3.90 16.20
CA SER A 108 17.90 5.01 15.93
C SER A 108 18.58 6.20 15.27
N GLU A 109 19.80 6.54 15.69
CA GLU A 109 20.62 7.61 15.08
C GLU A 109 21.06 7.28 13.64
N ASN A 110 21.25 6.01 13.28
CA ASN A 110 21.66 5.60 11.94
C ASN A 110 20.48 5.49 10.95
N ILE A 111 19.24 5.39 11.46
CA ILE A 111 18.02 5.20 10.66
C ILE A 111 17.32 6.53 10.35
N LEU A 112 17.49 7.55 11.18
CA LEU A 112 16.82 8.85 11.06
C LEU A 112 17.57 9.88 10.19
N VAL A 113 18.67 9.47 9.54
CA VAL A 113 19.53 10.31 8.68
C VAL A 113 19.23 10.09 7.21
#